data_AF-A0A3F2U5Y4-F1
#
_entry.id   AF-A0A3F2U5Y4-F1
#
_cell.length_a   1.000
_cell.length_b   1.000
_cell.length_c   1.000
_cell.angle_alpha   90.00
_cell.angle_beta   90.00
_cell.angle_gamma   90.00
#
_symmetry.space_group_name_H-M   'P 1'
#
loop_
_entity.id
_entity.type
_entity.pdbx_description
1 polymer ?
#
loop_
_entity_poly.entity_id
_entity_poly.type
_entity_poly.pdbx_seq_one_letter_code
_entity_poly.pdbx_strand_id
1 'polypeptide(L)'
;MRRSAVGVLLAAALCAPTPSYAHLVNSGLGPFYDGALHLMLTPMDLVGLAALSLFVGSQGAGAGRLLVIIAPLAWLLAGAVALYSRVDASFAVVNAGSLVLLGGCIALGLKTSPAVAAVAAAVFGGLLGFQSGLELRAAGADWVALIGTVAVVLAVTLLISALVVSYTAFAFRVVLRVLGSWAAATGLLSFGWIMASGAS
;
A
#
# COMPACT_ATOMS: atom_id res chain seq x y z
N MET A 1 -30.71 -45.67 -18.60
CA MET A 1 -29.41 -45.36 -17.95
C MET A 1 -29.65 -45.24 -16.44
N ARG A 2 -29.29 -46.25 -15.65
CA ARG A 2 -29.43 -46.19 -14.17
C ARG A 2 -28.41 -45.18 -13.64
N ARG A 3 -28.87 -44.01 -13.18
CA ARG A 3 -28.00 -43.07 -12.46
C ARG A 3 -27.56 -43.77 -11.17
N SER A 4 -26.26 -44.06 -11.06
CA SER A 4 -25.70 -44.68 -9.86
C SER A 4 -25.93 -43.74 -8.68
N ALA A 5 -26.70 -44.18 -7.68
CA ALA A 5 -26.96 -43.39 -6.47
C ALA A 5 -25.66 -42.98 -5.77
N VAL A 6 -24.62 -43.81 -5.88
CA VAL A 6 -23.26 -43.53 -5.41
C VAL A 6 -22.65 -42.33 -6.15
N GLY A 7 -22.85 -42.23 -7.46
CA GLY A 7 -22.39 -41.09 -8.26
C GLY A 7 -23.11 -39.78 -7.91
N VAL A 8 -24.40 -39.86 -7.58
CA VAL A 8 -25.19 -38.70 -7.12
C VAL A 8 -24.73 -38.25 -5.73
N LEU A 9 -24.46 -39.18 -4.82
CA LEU A 9 -23.97 -38.88 -3.47
C LEU A 9 -22.54 -38.32 -3.48
N LEU A 10 -21.65 -38.84 -4.32
CA LEU A 10 -20.30 -38.30 -4.53
C LEU A 10 -20.34 -36.89 -5.13
N ALA A 11 -21.18 -36.67 -6.15
CA ALA A 11 -21.36 -35.33 -6.72
C ALA A 11 -21.95 -34.35 -5.69
N ALA A 12 -22.90 -34.79 -4.87
CA ALA A 12 -23.46 -33.97 -3.79
C ALA A 12 -22.43 -33.67 -2.70
N ALA A 13 -21.54 -34.60 -2.38
CA ALA A 13 -20.45 -34.40 -1.42
C ALA A 13 -19.35 -33.46 -1.96
N LEU A 14 -19.03 -33.53 -3.26
CA LEU A 14 -18.07 -32.64 -3.93
C LEU A 14 -18.63 -31.22 -4.11
N CYS A 15 -19.95 -31.08 -4.23
CA CYS A 15 -20.64 -29.80 -4.29
C CYS A 15 -21.12 -29.29 -2.92
N ALA A 16 -20.87 -30.05 -1.84
CA ALA A 16 -21.22 -29.62 -0.50
C ALA A 16 -20.32 -28.43 -0.13
N PRO A 17 -20.88 -27.31 0.35
CA PRO A 17 -20.09 -26.18 0.76
C PRO A 17 -19.20 -26.60 1.94
N THR A 18 -17.90 -26.75 1.70
CA THR A 18 -16.92 -26.78 2.77
C THR A 18 -16.82 -25.38 3.36
N PRO A 19 -16.69 -25.21 4.69
CA PRO A 19 -16.42 -23.90 5.27
C PRO A 19 -15.19 -23.31 4.59
N SER A 20 -15.39 -22.23 3.83
CA SER A 20 -14.31 -21.45 3.27
C SER A 20 -13.69 -20.65 4.43
N TYR A 21 -12.54 -21.09 4.92
CA TYR A 21 -11.72 -20.30 5.84
C TYR A 21 -11.08 -19.08 5.15
N ALA A 22 -11.72 -18.52 4.11
CA ALA A 22 -11.29 -17.30 3.43
C ALA A 22 -11.36 -16.04 4.33
N HIS A 23 -11.90 -16.18 5.55
CA HIS A 23 -11.94 -15.13 6.57
C HIS A 23 -10.87 -15.26 7.66
N LEU A 24 -10.00 -16.27 7.63
CA LEU A 24 -8.79 -16.26 8.48
C LEU A 24 -7.74 -15.39 7.81
N VAL A 25 -7.69 -14.13 8.22
CA VAL A 25 -6.63 -13.15 7.87
C VAL A 25 -5.33 -13.42 8.65
N ASN A 26 -5.09 -14.69 9.02
CA ASN A 26 -3.89 -15.15 9.68
C ASN A 26 -3.26 -16.20 8.77
N SER A 27 -2.04 -15.94 8.32
CA SER A 27 -1.28 -16.84 7.45
C SER A 27 -0.86 -18.13 8.17
N GLY A 28 -0.96 -18.17 9.50
CA GLY A 28 -0.45 -19.24 10.35
C GLY A 28 1.07 -19.18 10.55
N LEU A 29 1.75 -18.21 9.95
CA LEU A 29 3.21 -18.01 10.06
C LEU A 29 3.59 -17.12 11.26
N GLY A 30 2.60 -16.52 11.92
CA GLY A 30 2.74 -15.71 13.12
C GLY A 30 2.69 -14.21 12.88
N PRO A 31 2.53 -13.40 13.95
CA PRO A 31 2.15 -11.99 13.85
C PRO A 31 3.05 -11.14 12.96
N PHE A 32 4.36 -11.41 12.95
CA PHE A 32 5.31 -10.71 12.09
C PHE A 32 5.01 -10.92 10.60
N TYR A 33 4.81 -12.16 10.18
CA TYR A 33 4.53 -12.47 8.77
C TYR A 33 3.12 -12.05 8.38
N ASP A 34 2.16 -12.11 9.31
CA ASP A 34 0.82 -11.59 9.08
C ASP A 34 0.85 -10.08 8.84
N GLY A 35 1.61 -9.31 9.61
CA GLY A 35 1.82 -7.89 9.35
C GLY A 35 2.56 -7.61 8.05
N ALA A 36 3.60 -8.40 7.72
CA ALA A 36 4.29 -8.30 6.44
C ALA A 36 3.32 -8.53 5.25
N LEU A 37 2.44 -9.52 5.36
CA LEU A 37 1.42 -9.82 4.35
C LEU A 37 0.30 -8.79 4.34
N HIS A 38 -0.06 -8.19 5.47
CA HIS A 38 -1.09 -7.14 5.56
C HIS A 38 -0.87 -6.06 4.51
N LEU A 39 0.34 -5.49 4.43
CA LEU A 39 0.66 -4.47 3.44
C LEU A 39 0.57 -4.98 1.98
N MET A 40 0.97 -6.23 1.73
CA MET A 40 0.88 -6.84 0.40
C MET A 40 -0.57 -7.10 -0.02
N LEU A 41 -1.46 -7.28 0.95
CA LEU A 41 -2.88 -7.53 0.76
C LEU A 41 -3.74 -6.27 0.82
N THR A 42 -3.15 -5.10 1.13
CA THR A 42 -3.79 -3.78 1.05
C THR A 42 -3.29 -3.04 -0.21
N PRO A 43 -3.93 -3.23 -1.39
CA PRO A 43 -3.36 -2.79 -2.66
C PRO A 43 -3.22 -1.26 -2.74
N MET A 44 -4.12 -0.53 -2.10
CA MET A 44 -4.08 0.93 -2.10
C MET A 44 -2.88 1.49 -1.35
N ASP A 45 -2.52 0.88 -0.21
CA ASP A 45 -1.33 1.26 0.55
C ASP A 45 -0.05 0.91 -0.23
N LEU A 46 -0.04 -0.24 -0.89
CA LEU A 46 1.09 -0.65 -1.73
C LEU A 46 1.28 0.30 -2.93
N VAL A 47 0.20 0.67 -3.62
CA VAL A 47 0.25 1.64 -4.73
C VAL A 47 0.65 3.03 -4.22
N GLY A 48 0.14 3.46 -3.06
CA GLY A 48 0.53 4.72 -2.41
C GLY A 48 2.02 4.75 -2.06
N LEU A 49 2.53 3.67 -1.46
CA LEU A 49 3.95 3.53 -1.12
C LEU A 49 4.83 3.47 -2.37
N ALA A 50 4.38 2.77 -3.41
CA ALA A 50 5.07 2.71 -4.69
C ALA A 50 5.12 4.11 -5.34
N ALA A 51 4.01 4.84 -5.39
CA ALA A 51 3.97 6.20 -5.92
C ALA A 51 4.91 7.14 -5.13
N LEU A 52 4.89 7.08 -3.80
CA LEU A 52 5.83 7.84 -2.98
C LEU A 52 7.28 7.49 -3.31
N SER A 53 7.58 6.20 -3.47
CA SER A 53 8.93 5.71 -3.73
C SER A 53 9.43 6.09 -5.13
N LEU A 54 8.57 6.03 -6.13
CA LEU A 54 8.85 6.48 -7.49
C LEU A 54 9.11 7.99 -7.51
N PHE A 55 8.25 8.78 -6.86
CA PHE A 55 8.41 10.23 -6.80
C PHE A 55 9.71 10.62 -6.12
N VAL A 56 9.91 10.25 -4.85
CA VAL A 56 11.09 10.66 -4.08
C VAL A 56 12.37 10.05 -4.64
N GLY A 57 12.34 8.81 -5.12
CA GLY A 57 13.47 8.17 -5.79
C GLY A 57 13.88 8.89 -7.08
N SER A 58 12.92 9.44 -7.83
CA SER A 58 13.19 10.19 -9.06
C SER A 58 13.88 11.54 -8.82
N GLN A 59 13.91 12.02 -7.57
CA GLN A 59 14.64 13.22 -7.17
C GLN A 59 16.16 13.00 -7.05
N GLY A 60 16.63 11.75 -7.19
CA GLY A 60 18.04 11.39 -7.21
C GLY A 60 18.52 10.66 -5.95
N ALA A 61 19.77 10.18 -5.97
CA ALA A 61 20.31 9.26 -4.95
C ALA A 61 20.25 9.80 -3.52
N GLY A 62 20.44 11.10 -3.32
CA GLY A 62 20.34 11.73 -2.00
C GLY A 62 18.93 11.64 -1.41
N ALA A 63 17.92 11.99 -2.21
CA ALA A 63 16.52 11.89 -1.81
C ALA A 63 16.07 10.43 -1.64
N GLY A 64 16.55 9.52 -2.51
CA GLY A 64 16.31 8.08 -2.37
C GLY A 64 16.84 7.51 -1.04
N ARG A 65 18.06 7.90 -0.61
CA ARG A 65 18.57 7.50 0.71
C ARG A 65 17.72 8.03 1.86
N LEU A 66 17.28 9.29 1.76
CA LEU A 66 16.39 9.88 2.76
C LEU A 66 15.04 9.15 2.80
N LEU A 67 14.46 8.77 1.66
CA LEU A 67 13.22 7.98 1.61
C LEU A 67 13.33 6.67 2.38
N VAL A 68 14.39 5.89 2.13
CA VAL A 68 14.61 4.56 2.74
C VAL A 68 14.72 4.65 4.26
N ILE A 69 15.17 5.79 4.80
CA ILE A 69 15.26 6.01 6.24
C ILE A 69 13.96 6.62 6.78
N ILE A 70 13.48 7.70 6.17
CA ILE A 70 12.40 8.52 6.70
C ILE A 70 11.05 7.82 6.56
N ALA A 71 10.75 7.18 5.42
CA ALA A 71 9.44 6.59 5.22
C ALA A 71 9.14 5.43 6.18
N PRO A 72 10.04 4.45 6.40
CA PRO A 72 9.81 3.39 7.38
C PRO A 72 9.74 3.90 8.82
N LEU A 73 10.54 4.91 9.18
CA LEU A 73 10.49 5.51 10.53
C LEU A 73 9.18 6.29 10.74
N ALA A 74 8.77 7.11 9.79
CA ALA A 74 7.51 7.83 9.84
C ALA A 74 6.34 6.84 9.90
N TRP A 75 6.40 5.76 9.12
CA TRP A 75 5.40 4.70 9.13
C TRP A 75 5.31 4.03 10.50
N LEU A 76 6.45 3.61 11.06
CA LEU A 76 6.52 2.97 12.37
C LEU A 76 5.97 3.87 13.48
N LEU A 77 6.40 5.13 13.52
CA LEU A 77 5.98 6.09 14.54
C LEU A 77 4.49 6.43 14.44
N ALA A 78 3.98 6.64 13.23
CA ALA A 78 2.57 6.97 13.03
C ALA A 78 1.68 5.74 13.25
N GLY A 79 2.09 4.56 12.79
CA GLY A 79 1.40 3.29 13.01
C GLY A 79 1.36 2.91 14.49
N ALA A 80 2.45 3.13 15.21
CA ALA A 80 2.50 3.00 16.67
C ALA A 80 1.45 3.86 17.37
N VAL A 81 1.37 5.14 17.01
CA VAL A 81 0.36 6.05 17.56
C VAL A 81 -1.05 5.56 17.22
N ALA A 82 -1.27 5.10 15.99
CA ALA A 82 -2.57 4.60 15.53
C ALA A 82 -3.04 3.35 16.27
N LEU A 83 -2.14 2.39 16.57
CA LEU A 83 -2.43 1.16 17.30
C LEU A 83 -3.09 1.42 18.67
N TYR A 84 -2.78 2.55 19.30
CA TYR A 84 -3.34 2.96 20.60
C TYR A 84 -4.37 4.08 20.51
N SER A 85 -4.61 4.59 19.31
CA SER A 85 -5.59 5.65 19.11
C SER A 85 -7.01 5.08 19.14
N ARG A 86 -7.99 5.94 19.40
CA ARG A 86 -9.42 5.65 19.25
C ARG A 86 -10.01 6.27 17.99
N VAL A 87 -9.15 6.56 17.01
CA VAL A 87 -9.57 7.22 15.78
C VAL A 87 -10.24 6.17 14.89
N ASP A 88 -11.52 6.40 14.62
CA ASP A 88 -12.32 5.63 13.65
C ASP A 88 -12.79 6.61 12.57
N ALA A 89 -11.91 6.89 11.61
CA ALA A 89 -12.15 7.84 10.54
C ALA A 89 -11.80 7.22 9.18
N SER A 90 -12.54 7.63 8.14
CA SER A 90 -12.20 7.27 6.76
C SER A 90 -11.20 8.24 6.18
N PHE A 91 -10.16 7.71 5.52
CA PHE A 91 -9.12 8.48 4.84
C PHE A 91 -9.24 8.39 3.31
N ALA A 92 -10.38 7.90 2.79
CA ALA A 92 -10.54 7.59 1.37
C ALA A 92 -10.27 8.79 0.44
N VAL A 93 -10.78 9.99 0.79
CA VAL A 93 -10.53 11.22 0.02
C VAL A 93 -9.06 11.63 0.07
N VAL A 94 -8.43 11.49 1.24
CA VAL A 94 -7.01 11.83 1.44
C VAL A 94 -6.13 10.88 0.63
N ASN A 95 -6.43 9.58 0.60
CA ASN A 95 -5.69 8.59 -0.19
C ASN A 95 -5.83 8.85 -1.70
N ALA A 96 -7.06 9.12 -2.16
CA ALA A 96 -7.32 9.49 -3.54
C ALA A 96 -6.53 10.74 -3.93
N GLY A 97 -6.60 11.80 -3.13
CA GLY A 97 -5.85 13.04 -3.35
C GLY A 97 -4.33 12.84 -3.32
N SER A 98 -3.83 11.98 -2.44
CA SER A 98 -2.41 11.64 -2.34
C SER A 98 -1.90 10.95 -3.61
N LEU A 99 -2.69 10.03 -4.18
CA LEU A 99 -2.38 9.37 -5.45
C LEU A 99 -2.42 10.34 -6.64
N VAL A 100 -3.43 11.22 -6.68
CA VAL A 100 -3.49 12.28 -7.71
C VAL A 100 -2.25 13.17 -7.63
N LEU A 101 -1.88 13.61 -6.42
CA LEU A 101 -0.73 14.49 -6.22
C LEU A 101 0.58 13.80 -6.61
N LEU A 102 0.90 12.66 -5.99
CA LEU A 102 2.16 11.95 -6.22
C LEU A 102 2.26 11.45 -7.67
N GLY A 103 1.18 10.85 -8.19
CA GLY A 103 1.11 10.39 -9.57
C GLY A 103 1.27 11.54 -10.57
N GLY A 104 0.61 12.67 -10.33
CA GLY A 104 0.73 13.89 -11.13
C GLY A 104 2.15 14.45 -11.10
N CYS A 105 2.79 14.51 -9.93
CA CYS A 105 4.18 14.94 -9.81
C CYS A 105 5.13 14.08 -10.65
N ILE A 106 4.94 12.75 -10.63
CA ILE A 106 5.73 11.80 -11.43
C ILE A 106 5.43 11.98 -12.93
N ALA A 107 4.16 12.03 -13.32
CA ALA A 107 3.72 12.14 -14.72
C ALA A 107 4.26 13.41 -15.40
N LEU A 108 4.27 14.52 -14.67
CA LEU A 108 4.81 15.80 -15.13
C LEU A 108 6.35 15.86 -15.04
N GLY A 109 6.98 14.91 -14.33
CA GLY A 109 8.42 14.90 -14.10
C GLY A 109 8.88 16.11 -13.28
N LEU A 110 8.11 16.48 -12.26
CA LEU A 110 8.41 17.63 -11.41
C LEU A 110 9.71 17.40 -10.65
N LYS A 111 10.56 18.43 -10.61
CA LYS A 111 11.78 18.42 -9.81
C LYS A 111 11.59 19.25 -8.55
N THR A 112 11.90 18.67 -7.40
CA THR A 112 11.84 19.30 -6.09
C THR A 112 13.21 19.28 -5.40
N SER A 113 13.36 20.11 -4.37
CA SER A 113 14.56 20.09 -3.53
C SER A 113 14.59 18.83 -2.65
N PRO A 114 15.77 18.37 -2.20
CA PRO A 114 15.88 17.22 -1.30
C PRO A 114 15.08 17.38 0.00
N ALA A 115 14.94 18.61 0.51
CA ALA A 115 14.13 18.89 1.70
C ALA A 115 12.64 18.63 1.45
N VAL A 116 12.10 19.09 0.31
CA VAL A 116 10.70 18.84 -0.06
C VAL A 116 10.46 17.34 -0.24
N ALA A 117 11.41 16.63 -0.85
CA ALA A 117 11.33 15.18 -1.04
C ALA A 117 11.34 14.42 0.31
N ALA A 118 12.17 14.86 1.26
CA ALA A 118 12.20 14.31 2.62
C ALA A 118 10.92 14.58 3.41
N VAL A 119 10.36 15.80 3.28
CA VAL A 119 9.06 16.14 3.88
C VAL A 119 7.94 15.28 3.27
N ALA A 120 7.93 15.09 1.95
CA ALA A 120 6.98 14.19 1.31
C ALA A 120 7.10 12.76 1.84
N ALA A 121 8.32 12.24 1.98
CA ALA A 121 8.56 10.91 2.56
C ALA A 121 8.01 10.79 3.99
N ALA A 122 8.21 11.82 4.83
CA ALA A 122 7.70 11.84 6.20
C ALA A 122 6.17 11.92 6.25
N VAL A 123 5.57 12.83 5.47
CA VAL A 123 4.13 13.08 5.48
C VAL A 123 3.35 11.88 4.91
N PHE A 124 3.71 11.42 3.71
CA PHE A 124 2.99 10.30 3.09
C PHE A 124 3.32 8.96 3.74
N GLY A 125 4.58 8.73 4.14
CA GLY A 125 4.96 7.54 4.90
C GLY A 125 4.26 7.48 6.26
N GLY A 126 4.17 8.61 6.97
CA GLY A 126 3.42 8.72 8.22
C GLY A 126 1.92 8.56 8.03
N LEU A 127 1.34 9.14 6.98
CA LEU A 127 -0.09 9.00 6.67
C LEU A 127 -0.47 7.53 6.41
N LEU A 128 0.31 6.84 5.56
CA LEU A 128 0.08 5.43 5.26
C LEU A 128 0.32 4.56 6.50
N GLY A 129 1.37 4.85 7.28
CA GLY A 129 1.64 4.12 8.52
C GLY A 129 0.56 4.29 9.58
N PHE A 130 0.02 5.50 9.73
CA PHE A 130 -1.10 5.74 10.63
C PHE A 130 -2.31 4.90 10.24
N GLN A 131 -2.68 4.90 8.95
CA GLN A 131 -3.80 4.10 8.46
C GLN A 131 -3.57 2.60 8.65
N SER A 132 -2.38 2.11 8.29
CA SER A 132 -1.98 0.73 8.50
C SER A 132 -2.05 0.33 9.98
N GLY A 133 -1.67 1.21 10.91
CA GLY A 133 -1.82 0.95 12.35
C GLY A 133 -3.28 0.91 12.82
N LEU A 134 -4.18 1.71 12.23
CA LEU A 134 -5.62 1.61 12.50
C LEU A 134 -6.19 0.28 12.02
N GLU A 135 -5.78 -0.18 10.83
CA GLU A 135 -6.20 -1.45 10.25
C GLU A 135 -5.69 -2.65 11.07
N LEU A 136 -4.41 -2.64 11.46
CA LEU A 136 -3.83 -3.66 12.33
C LEU A 136 -4.56 -3.74 13.68
N ARG A 137 -4.87 -2.58 14.29
CA ARG A 137 -5.68 -2.52 15.52
C ARG A 137 -7.06 -3.13 15.32
N ALA A 138 -7.73 -2.80 14.22
CA ALA A 138 -9.06 -3.33 13.89
C ALA A 138 -9.03 -4.85 13.66
N ALA A 139 -7.92 -5.38 13.14
CA ALA A 139 -7.67 -6.81 12.99
C ALA A 139 -7.23 -7.52 14.29
N GLY A 140 -7.09 -6.80 15.41
CA GLY A 140 -6.60 -7.35 16.68
C GLY A 140 -5.11 -7.70 16.66
N ALA A 141 -4.35 -7.17 15.71
CA ALA A 141 -2.91 -7.36 15.60
C ALA A 141 -2.14 -6.43 16.56
N ASP A 142 -0.86 -6.75 16.80
CA ASP A 142 -0.02 -6.09 17.79
C ASP A 142 1.22 -5.42 17.16
N TRP A 143 2.16 -5.01 18.01
CA TRP A 143 3.43 -4.41 17.60
C TRP A 143 4.30 -5.31 16.73
N VAL A 144 4.23 -6.64 16.92
CA VAL A 144 5.04 -7.57 16.14
C VAL A 144 4.58 -7.56 14.68
N ALA A 145 3.27 -7.46 14.46
CA ALA A 145 2.70 -7.27 13.12
C ALA A 145 3.13 -5.93 12.52
N LEU A 146 3.09 -4.83 13.28
CA LEU A 146 3.55 -3.53 12.79
C LEU A 146 5.04 -3.55 12.37
N ILE A 147 5.90 -4.22 13.13
CA ILE A 147 7.31 -4.39 12.75
C ILE A 147 7.44 -5.19 11.44
N GLY A 148 6.62 -6.23 11.26
CA GLY A 148 6.52 -6.98 10.01
C GLY A 148 6.14 -6.11 8.82
N THR A 149 5.10 -5.28 8.99
CA THR A 149 4.68 -4.30 7.98
C THR A 149 5.83 -3.35 7.62
N VAL A 150 6.48 -2.76 8.63
CA VAL A 150 7.57 -1.79 8.44
C VAL A 150 8.78 -2.42 7.74
N ALA A 151 9.06 -3.70 7.98
CA ALA A 151 10.11 -4.43 7.27
C ALA A 151 9.82 -4.50 5.75
N VAL A 152 8.56 -4.72 5.37
CA VAL A 152 8.14 -4.72 3.96
C VAL A 152 8.16 -3.31 3.38
N VAL A 153 7.75 -2.29 4.13
CA VAL A 153 7.86 -0.87 3.73
C VAL A 153 9.30 -0.53 3.39
N LEU A 154 10.24 -0.90 4.27
CA LEU A 154 11.67 -0.71 4.05
C LEU A 154 12.14 -1.44 2.78
N ALA A 155 11.77 -2.70 2.61
CA ALA A 155 12.16 -3.48 1.44
C ALA A 155 11.63 -2.86 0.13
N VAL A 156 10.35 -2.51 0.07
CA VAL A 156 9.71 -1.91 -1.12
C VAL A 156 10.33 -0.56 -1.46
N THR A 157 10.48 0.33 -0.47
CA THR A 157 11.07 1.66 -0.67
C THR A 157 12.52 1.56 -1.14
N LEU A 158 13.31 0.66 -0.54
CA LEU A 158 14.68 0.38 -0.95
C LEU A 158 14.77 -0.12 -2.39
N LEU A 159 13.99 -1.14 -2.74
CA LEU A 159 14.03 -1.76 -4.07
C LEU A 159 13.58 -0.79 -5.16
N ILE A 160 12.48 -0.08 -4.95
CA ILE A 160 11.98 0.89 -5.92
C ILE A 160 12.96 2.06 -6.05
N SER A 161 13.47 2.59 -4.93
CA SER A 161 14.43 3.70 -4.98
C SER A 161 15.72 3.30 -5.68
N ALA A 162 16.26 2.12 -5.38
CA ALA A 162 17.45 1.58 -6.04
C ALA A 162 17.22 1.44 -7.55
N LEU A 163 16.06 0.91 -7.96
CA LEU A 163 15.69 0.81 -9.38
C LEU A 163 15.65 2.20 -10.03
N VAL A 164 14.93 3.15 -9.44
CA VAL A 164 14.75 4.47 -10.02
C VAL A 164 16.06 5.25 -10.15
N VAL A 165 16.93 5.12 -9.15
CA VAL A 165 18.24 5.79 -9.14
C VAL A 165 19.21 5.15 -10.14
N SER A 166 19.12 3.83 -10.36
CA SER A 166 20.06 3.10 -11.22
C SER A 166 19.80 3.30 -12.72
N TYR A 167 18.56 3.55 -13.13
CA TYR A 167 18.19 3.65 -14.54
C TYR A 167 18.04 5.11 -15.00
N THR A 168 19.03 5.60 -15.76
CA THR A 168 19.08 6.99 -16.25
C THR A 168 18.64 7.15 -17.71
N ALA A 169 18.30 6.07 -18.40
CA ALA A 169 17.91 6.07 -19.81
C ALA A 169 16.62 6.88 -20.05
N PHE A 170 16.49 7.49 -21.23
CA PHE A 170 15.29 8.25 -21.61
C PHE A 170 14.02 7.38 -21.56
N ALA A 171 14.09 6.15 -22.06
CA ALA A 171 12.96 5.21 -22.04
C ALA A 171 12.45 4.95 -20.61
N PHE A 172 13.35 4.85 -19.64
CA PHE A 172 12.97 4.66 -18.24
C PHE A 172 12.21 5.87 -17.68
N ARG A 173 12.60 7.10 -18.04
CA ARG A 173 11.83 8.31 -17.68
C ARG A 173 10.41 8.29 -18.24
N VAL A 174 10.20 7.76 -19.45
CA VAL A 174 8.86 7.60 -20.03
C VAL A 174 8.05 6.59 -19.22
N VAL A 175 8.64 5.44 -18.86
CA VAL A 175 7.98 4.43 -18.02
C VAL A 175 7.52 5.04 -16.70
N LEU A 176 8.38 5.82 -16.02
CA LEU A 176 7.99 6.51 -14.79
C LEU A 176 6.79 7.43 -14.99
N ARG A 177 6.78 8.22 -16.07
CA ARG A 177 5.66 9.12 -16.38
C ARG A 177 4.36 8.37 -16.62
N VAL A 178 4.43 7.22 -17.32
CA VAL A 178 3.26 6.35 -17.56
C VAL A 178 2.74 5.81 -16.23
N LEU A 179 3.61 5.25 -15.38
CA LEU A 179 3.24 4.78 -14.04
C LEU A 179 2.62 5.89 -13.18
N GLY A 180 3.19 7.10 -13.23
CA GLY A 180 2.65 8.28 -12.56
C GLY A 180 1.25 8.64 -13.06
N SER A 181 1.02 8.61 -14.37
CA SER A 181 -0.28 8.91 -14.96
C SER A 181 -1.35 7.89 -14.55
N TRP A 182 -0.99 6.62 -14.45
CA TRP A 182 -1.89 5.57 -13.96
C TRP A 182 -2.24 5.77 -12.49
N ALA A 183 -1.24 6.06 -11.63
CA ALA A 183 -1.50 6.36 -10.22
C ALA A 183 -2.43 7.57 -10.06
N ALA A 184 -2.21 8.64 -10.83
CA ALA A 184 -3.07 9.81 -10.80
C ALA A 184 -4.51 9.50 -11.28
N ALA A 185 -4.64 8.72 -12.35
CA ALA A 185 -5.95 8.29 -12.85
C ALA A 185 -6.68 7.41 -11.84
N THR A 186 -6.00 6.47 -11.18
CA THR A 186 -6.57 5.68 -10.07
C THR A 186 -7.08 6.58 -8.96
N GLY A 187 -6.29 7.58 -8.55
CA GLY A 187 -6.72 8.57 -7.56
C GLY A 187 -7.97 9.34 -7.99
N LEU A 188 -8.04 9.80 -9.24
CA LEU A 188 -9.23 10.50 -9.78
C LEU A 188 -10.46 9.60 -9.85
N LEU A 189 -10.30 8.34 -10.25
CA LEU A 189 -11.38 7.36 -10.29
C LEU A 189 -11.89 7.05 -8.87
N SER A 190 -10.99 6.84 -7.92
CA SER A 190 -11.35 6.66 -6.50
C SER A 190 -12.08 7.87 -5.95
N PHE A 191 -11.60 9.09 -6.25
CA PHE A 191 -12.26 10.32 -5.84
C PHE A 191 -13.66 10.44 -6.44
N GLY A 192 -13.81 10.22 -7.74
CA GLY A 192 -15.12 10.24 -8.42
C GLY A 192 -16.10 9.22 -7.85
N TRP A 193 -15.62 8.01 -7.56
CA TRP A 193 -16.42 6.97 -6.91
C TRP A 193 -16.90 7.40 -5.52
N ILE A 194 -16.02 7.95 -4.68
CA ILE A 194 -16.36 8.42 -3.34
C ILE A 194 -17.45 9.50 -3.42
N MET A 195 -17.29 10.48 -4.31
CA MET A 195 -18.26 11.56 -4.49
C MET A 195 -19.61 11.04 -5.00
N ALA A 196 -19.62 10.07 -5.91
CA ALA A 196 -20.84 9.45 -6.38
C ALA A 196 -21.55 8.63 -5.29
N SER A 197 -20.79 7.89 -4.48
CA SER A 197 -21.32 7.05 -3.39
C SER A 197 -21.80 7.83 -2.16
N GLY A 198 -21.29 9.05 -1.95
CA GLY A 198 -21.75 9.95 -0.89
C GLY A 198 -22.99 10.78 -1.24
N ALA A 199 -23.45 10.71 -2.50
CA ALA A 199 -24.62 11.43 -3.01
C ALA A 199 -25.92 10.60 -2.96
N SER A 200 -25.89 9.43 -2.32
CA SER A 200 -27.04 8.54 -2.06
C SER A 200 -27.37 8.49 -0.58
#